data_AF-A0A371IR03-F1
#
_entry.id   AF-A0A371IR03-F1
#
_cell.length_a   1.000
_cell.length_b   1.000
_cell.length_c   1.000
_cell.angle_alpha   90.00
_cell.angle_beta   90.00
_cell.angle_gamma   90.00
#
_symmetry.space_group_name_H-M   'P 1'
#
loop_
_entity.id
_entity.type
_entity.pdbx_description
1 polymer ?
#
loop_
_entity_poly.entity_id
_entity_poly.type
_entity_poly.pdbx_seq_one_letter_code
_entity_poly.pdbx_strand_id
1 'polypeptide(L)'
;MKIPCKILLLVSITIFFSIGCSKNNEINENTNKATSQVTQKSDENEVTYIEKPGVNDGSKYIDIDINAIGEKYKNVDKSKLTYEAKSNFWWYECRNGFVADSFINSERDEYKPINNKKYVTVLHGYEYPCEMNTKEFTYEEVLNLVSKVLPDDAKMVSSQDFENAKKHLRYESSKGNFLVSLVYKDKVNEGNIVGLSYCKELVN
;
A
#
# COMPACT_ATOMS: atom_id res chain seq x y z
N MET A 1 63.40 22.90 -1.73
CA MET A 1 63.33 22.32 -0.37
C MET A 1 61.94 21.69 -0.21
N LYS A 2 61.85 20.36 -0.34
CA LYS A 2 61.70 19.33 0.71
C LYS A 2 60.38 19.49 1.51
N ILE A 3 59.49 18.51 1.70
CA ILE A 3 59.27 17.09 1.32
C ILE A 3 57.74 16.87 1.55
N PRO A 4 57.03 16.04 0.75
CA PRO A 4 55.59 15.78 0.90
C PRO A 4 55.27 14.76 2.01
N CYS A 5 54.17 14.95 2.72
CA CYS A 5 53.68 14.01 3.73
C CYS A 5 52.83 12.91 3.05
N LYS A 6 53.40 11.71 2.93
CA LYS A 6 52.68 10.48 2.60
C LYS A 6 52.16 9.89 3.91
N ILE A 7 50.85 9.63 4.00
CA ILE A 7 50.32 8.65 4.96
C ILE A 7 49.77 7.50 4.14
N LEU A 8 50.53 6.41 4.19
CA LEU A 8 50.15 5.08 3.73
C LEU A 8 49.49 4.39 4.93
N LEU A 9 48.25 3.92 4.79
CA LEU A 9 47.74 2.86 5.67
C LEU A 9 46.76 1.99 4.91
N LEU A 10 47.28 0.82 4.56
CA LEU A 10 46.63 -0.32 3.95
C LEU A 10 46.39 -1.33 5.07
N VAL A 11 45.15 -1.73 5.35
CA VAL A 11 44.82 -3.05 5.91
C VAL A 11 43.40 -3.44 5.50
N SER A 12 43.29 -4.50 4.72
CA SER A 12 42.05 -5.21 4.41
C SER A 12 41.56 -5.99 5.63
N ILE A 13 40.25 -6.04 5.86
CA ILE A 13 39.64 -7.05 6.74
C ILE A 13 38.45 -7.67 5.99
N THR A 14 38.73 -8.77 5.30
CA THR A 14 37.78 -9.83 4.99
C THR A 14 37.67 -10.74 6.20
N ILE A 15 36.47 -10.93 6.77
CA ILE A 15 36.20 -11.99 7.74
C ILE A 15 34.91 -12.73 7.36
N PHE A 16 35.15 -13.91 6.78
CA PHE A 16 34.52 -15.22 7.02
C PHE A 16 33.00 -15.37 7.15
N PHE A 17 32.43 -16.02 6.14
CA PHE A 17 31.28 -16.92 6.27
C PHE A 17 31.63 -18.09 7.21
N SER A 18 30.93 -18.21 8.34
CA SER A 18 30.87 -19.46 9.10
C SER A 18 29.64 -20.25 8.68
N ILE A 19 29.87 -21.24 7.83
CA ILE A 19 28.99 -22.40 7.65
C ILE A 19 29.10 -23.22 8.94
N GLY A 20 28.07 -23.16 9.77
CA GLY A 20 27.91 -24.01 10.95
C GLY A 20 26.82 -25.04 10.72
N CYS A 21 27.16 -26.18 10.10
CA CYS A 21 26.38 -27.41 10.28
C CYS A 21 26.69 -27.96 11.68
N SER A 22 25.69 -27.94 12.55
CA SER A 22 25.66 -28.78 13.75
C SER A 22 24.45 -29.70 13.66
N LYS A 23 24.68 -31.00 13.81
CA LYS A 23 23.67 -32.04 13.96
C LYS A 23 23.60 -32.47 15.43
N ASN A 24 22.37 -32.75 15.87
CA ASN A 24 21.92 -33.46 17.09
C ASN A 24 21.94 -32.60 18.37
N ASN A 25 20.89 -32.49 19.20
CA ASN A 25 19.92 -33.48 19.67
C ASN A 25 18.55 -32.85 20.04
N GLU A 26 17.53 -33.71 20.06
CA GLU A 26 16.13 -33.50 20.44
C GLU A 26 15.93 -32.88 21.84
N ILE A 27 15.04 -31.89 21.94
CA ILE A 27 14.08 -31.74 23.05
C ILE A 27 12.74 -31.29 22.44
N ASN A 28 11.71 -32.11 22.65
CA ASN A 28 10.32 -31.85 22.32
C ASN A 28 9.78 -30.70 23.18
N GLU A 29 9.33 -29.62 22.55
CA GLU A 29 8.20 -28.84 23.05
C GLU A 29 7.16 -28.67 21.94
N ASN A 30 6.02 -29.32 22.16
CA ASN A 30 4.81 -29.14 21.39
C ASN A 30 4.38 -27.67 21.45
N THR A 31 4.53 -26.95 20.34
CA THR A 31 3.59 -25.88 19.99
C THR A 31 3.32 -25.96 18.50
N ASN A 32 2.06 -26.24 18.18
CA ASN A 32 1.53 -26.29 16.82
C ASN A 32 1.74 -24.93 16.14
N LYS A 33 2.91 -24.72 15.52
CA LYS A 33 3.13 -23.65 14.57
C LYS A 33 2.88 -24.22 13.19
N ALA A 34 1.60 -24.27 12.81
CA ALA A 34 1.19 -24.48 11.43
C ALA A 34 1.75 -23.30 10.62
N THR A 35 2.98 -23.47 10.16
CA THR A 35 3.64 -22.54 9.24
C THR A 35 3.16 -22.95 7.85
N SER A 36 1.97 -22.49 7.50
CA SER A 36 1.50 -22.54 6.11
C SER A 36 2.21 -21.44 5.33
N GLN A 37 3.51 -21.63 5.06
CA GLN A 37 4.19 -20.87 4.01
C GLN A 37 3.72 -21.44 2.67
N VAL A 38 2.57 -20.97 2.20
CA VAL A 38 2.24 -21.03 0.78
C VAL A 38 2.95 -19.85 0.14
N THR A 39 4.18 -20.08 -0.34
CA THR A 39 4.82 -19.14 -1.28
C THR A 39 4.15 -19.31 -2.64
N GLN A 40 2.90 -18.87 -2.75
CA GLN A 40 2.37 -18.45 -4.03
C GLN A 40 3.15 -17.20 -4.42
N LYS A 41 3.64 -17.16 -5.66
CA LYS A 41 4.22 -15.96 -6.26
C LYS A 41 3.04 -15.00 -6.49
N SER A 42 2.58 -14.35 -5.42
CA SER A 42 1.41 -13.48 -5.44
C SER A 42 1.71 -12.27 -6.31
N ASP A 43 0.71 -11.82 -7.06
CA ASP A 43 0.80 -10.55 -7.76
C ASP A 43 1.09 -9.46 -6.71
N GLU A 44 2.08 -8.59 -6.98
CA GLU A 44 2.50 -7.55 -6.04
C GLU A 44 1.30 -6.65 -5.67
N ASN A 45 0.33 -6.51 -6.57
CA ASN A 45 -0.92 -5.78 -6.37
C ASN A 45 -2.03 -6.54 -5.64
N GLU A 46 -1.87 -7.83 -5.31
CA GLU A 46 -2.93 -8.66 -4.73
C GLU A 46 -3.11 -8.42 -3.22
N VAL A 47 -4.36 -8.39 -2.75
CA VAL A 47 -4.70 -8.28 -1.33
C VAL A 47 -4.31 -9.57 -0.61
N THR A 48 -3.64 -9.45 0.53
CA THR A 48 -3.39 -10.60 1.41
C THR A 48 -4.55 -10.76 2.38
N TYR A 49 -5.14 -11.95 2.40
CA TYR A 49 -6.27 -12.29 3.27
C TYR A 49 -5.86 -13.30 4.35
N ILE A 50 -6.50 -13.22 5.51
CA ILE A 50 -6.43 -14.22 6.58
C ILE A 50 -7.39 -15.35 6.22
N GLU A 51 -6.88 -16.58 6.15
CA GLU A 51 -7.69 -17.77 5.84
C GLU A 51 -8.21 -18.48 7.11
N LYS A 52 -9.43 -19.01 7.01
CA LYS A 52 -10.07 -19.94 7.96
C LYS A 52 -9.41 -21.29 7.81
N PRO A 53 -8.82 -21.84 8.89
CA PRO A 53 -8.26 -23.18 8.85
C PRO A 53 -9.31 -24.21 8.44
N GLY A 54 -8.97 -25.07 7.47
CA GLY A 54 -9.81 -26.20 7.05
C GLY A 54 -10.95 -25.86 6.09
N VAL A 55 -11.06 -24.61 5.60
CA VAL A 55 -12.04 -24.22 4.58
C VAL A 55 -11.33 -24.00 3.25
N ASN A 56 -11.79 -24.68 2.19
CA ASN A 56 -11.15 -24.65 0.86
C ASN A 56 -12.03 -24.04 -0.24
N ASP A 57 -13.08 -23.29 0.13
CA ASP A 57 -13.99 -22.64 -0.81
C ASP A 57 -13.92 -21.10 -0.72
N GLY A 58 -14.79 -20.39 -1.44
CA GLY A 58 -14.83 -18.91 -1.45
C GLY A 58 -15.14 -18.25 -0.09
N SER A 59 -15.58 -19.01 0.91
CA SER A 59 -15.83 -18.52 2.27
C SER A 59 -14.61 -18.64 3.20
N LYS A 60 -13.48 -19.15 2.67
CA LYS A 60 -12.26 -19.37 3.44
C LYS A 60 -11.61 -18.11 3.97
N TYR A 61 -11.94 -16.92 3.48
CA TYR A 61 -11.32 -15.69 3.97
C TYR A 61 -12.10 -15.15 5.19
N ILE A 62 -11.36 -14.76 6.23
CA ILE A 62 -11.88 -14.12 7.45
C ILE A 62 -11.87 -12.61 7.28
N ASP A 63 -10.70 -12.09 6.91
CA ASP A 63 -10.40 -10.68 6.94
C ASP A 63 -9.18 -10.39 6.06
N ILE A 64 -8.82 -9.12 5.92
CA ILE A 64 -7.58 -8.64 5.29
C ILE A 64 -6.43 -8.71 6.31
N ASP A 65 -5.28 -9.22 5.88
CA ASP A 65 -4.08 -9.26 6.73
C ASP A 65 -3.34 -7.91 6.72
N ILE A 66 -3.76 -6.99 7.60
CA ILE A 66 -3.17 -5.67 7.78
C ILE A 66 -1.66 -5.71 8.14
N ASN A 67 -1.19 -6.81 8.74
CA ASN A 67 0.22 -6.98 9.05
C ASN A 67 1.02 -7.36 7.81
N ALA A 68 0.50 -8.25 6.97
CA ALA A 68 1.11 -8.59 5.69
C ALA A 68 1.26 -7.37 4.78
N ILE A 69 0.29 -6.46 4.76
CA ILE A 69 0.38 -5.21 3.98
C ILE A 69 1.59 -4.37 4.40
N GLY A 70 1.84 -4.25 5.71
CA GLY A 70 3.02 -3.56 6.24
C GLY A 70 4.34 -4.19 5.77
N GLU A 71 4.41 -5.51 5.69
CA GLU A 71 5.57 -6.22 5.15
C GLU A 71 5.73 -6.02 3.64
N LYS A 72 4.63 -5.92 2.88
CA LYS A 72 4.67 -5.58 1.45
C LYS A 72 5.26 -4.18 1.22
N TYR A 73 4.88 -3.19 2.04
CA TYR A 73 5.50 -1.85 1.97
C TYR A 73 6.99 -1.80 2.35
N LYS A 74 7.50 -2.78 3.11
CA LYS A 74 8.94 -2.86 3.42
C LYS A 74 9.74 -3.45 2.27
N ASN A 75 9.13 -4.35 1.50
CA ASN A 75 9.80 -5.16 0.47
C ASN A 75 9.32 -4.85 -0.95
N VAL A 76 8.71 -3.67 -1.15
CA VAL A 76 8.10 -3.31 -2.43
C VAL A 76 9.11 -3.41 -3.58
N ASP A 77 8.70 -4.11 -4.65
CA ASP A 77 9.41 -4.12 -5.91
C ASP A 77 8.59 -3.37 -6.96
N LYS A 78 8.86 -2.07 -7.13
CA LYS A 78 8.15 -1.20 -8.07
C LYS A 78 8.14 -1.72 -9.51
N SER A 79 9.12 -2.54 -9.91
CA SER A 79 9.18 -3.12 -11.25
C SER A 79 8.09 -4.16 -11.49
N LYS A 80 7.51 -4.73 -10.41
CA LYS A 80 6.42 -5.71 -10.44
C LYS A 80 5.04 -5.10 -10.24
N LEU A 81 4.96 -3.82 -9.86
CA LEU A 81 3.68 -3.12 -9.71
C LEU A 81 3.04 -2.86 -11.06
N THR A 82 1.75 -3.14 -11.15
CA THR A 82 0.91 -2.73 -12.28
C THR A 82 0.02 -1.57 -11.87
N TYR A 83 -0.11 -0.58 -12.75
CA TYR A 83 -1.00 0.55 -12.56
C TYR A 83 -2.22 0.49 -13.49
N GLU A 84 -2.37 -0.60 -14.23
CA GLU A 84 -3.52 -0.76 -15.12
C GLU A 84 -4.73 -1.31 -14.38
N ALA A 85 -5.90 -0.82 -14.78
CA ALA A 85 -7.18 -1.24 -14.24
C ALA A 85 -7.45 -2.69 -14.63
N LYS A 86 -7.78 -3.53 -13.66
CA LYS A 86 -8.36 -4.87 -13.90
C LYS A 86 -9.88 -4.88 -13.70
N SER A 87 -10.47 -3.73 -13.34
CA SER A 87 -11.86 -3.59 -12.93
C SER A 87 -12.66 -2.84 -13.99
N ASN A 88 -13.91 -3.30 -14.21
CA ASN A 88 -14.92 -2.57 -14.98
C ASN A 88 -15.76 -1.64 -14.10
N PHE A 89 -15.42 -1.51 -12.81
CA PHE A 89 -16.04 -0.58 -11.89
C PHE A 89 -15.19 0.68 -11.77
N TRP A 90 -15.82 1.83 -12.00
CA TRP A 90 -15.20 3.12 -11.81
C TRP A 90 -15.95 3.97 -10.78
N TRP A 91 -15.21 4.91 -10.23
CA TRP A 91 -15.60 5.83 -9.18
C TRP A 91 -15.53 7.26 -9.74
N TYR A 92 -16.38 8.12 -9.21
CA TYR A 92 -16.36 9.55 -9.48
C TYR A 92 -16.09 10.28 -8.19
N GLU A 93 -15.36 11.38 -8.30
CA GLU A 93 -15.28 12.33 -7.19
C GLU A 93 -16.58 13.11 -7.09
N CYS A 94 -17.15 13.12 -5.90
CA CYS A 94 -18.36 13.83 -5.53
C CYS A 94 -18.08 14.69 -4.29
N ARG A 95 -19.10 15.42 -3.79
CA ARG A 95 -18.93 16.37 -2.68
C ARG A 95 -18.30 15.76 -1.42
N ASN A 96 -18.53 14.47 -1.16
CA ASN A 96 -18.07 13.76 0.04
C ASN A 96 -17.03 12.66 -0.27
N GLY A 97 -16.23 12.84 -1.32
CA GLY A 97 -15.21 11.89 -1.76
C GLY A 97 -15.72 10.99 -2.89
N PHE A 98 -15.28 9.73 -2.94
CA PHE A 98 -15.64 8.82 -4.03
C PHE A 98 -17.05 8.22 -3.91
N VAL A 99 -17.72 8.14 -5.07
CA VAL A 99 -19.01 7.47 -5.25
C VAL A 99 -18.89 6.53 -6.46
N ALA A 100 -19.38 5.29 -6.33
CA ALA A 100 -19.38 4.32 -7.42
C ALA A 100 -20.38 4.73 -8.51
N ASP A 101 -20.10 4.36 -9.76
CA ASP A 101 -20.96 4.65 -10.92
C ASP A 101 -22.42 4.23 -10.74
N SER A 102 -22.69 3.16 -9.98
CA SER A 102 -24.07 2.72 -9.71
C SER A 102 -24.91 3.72 -8.92
N PHE A 103 -24.29 4.73 -8.27
CA PHE A 103 -24.97 5.70 -7.41
C PHE A 103 -25.01 7.12 -7.99
N ILE A 104 -24.30 7.42 -9.09
CA ILE A 104 -24.20 8.80 -9.60
C ILE A 104 -25.51 9.35 -10.20
N ASN A 105 -26.45 8.47 -10.57
CA ASN A 105 -27.78 8.86 -11.05
C ASN A 105 -28.79 9.13 -9.92
N SER A 106 -28.33 9.17 -8.66
CA SER A 106 -29.18 9.53 -7.52
C SER A 106 -29.60 11.00 -7.56
N GLU A 107 -30.78 11.31 -7.01
CA GLU A 107 -31.23 12.69 -6.79
C GLU A 107 -30.47 13.40 -5.67
N ARG A 108 -29.69 12.66 -4.86
CA ARG A 108 -28.89 13.21 -3.76
C ARG A 108 -27.74 14.06 -4.29
N ASP A 109 -27.71 15.32 -3.88
CA ASP A 109 -26.65 16.26 -4.28
C ASP A 109 -25.24 15.78 -3.91
N GLU A 110 -25.09 15.02 -2.81
CA GLU A 110 -23.79 14.48 -2.42
C GLU A 110 -23.21 13.44 -3.40
N TYR A 111 -24.02 12.87 -4.29
CA TYR A 111 -23.61 11.86 -5.28
C TYR A 111 -23.42 12.43 -6.69
N LYS A 112 -23.67 13.74 -6.87
CA LYS A 112 -23.39 14.41 -8.14
C LYS A 112 -21.88 14.56 -8.32
N PRO A 113 -21.30 14.08 -9.44
CA PRO A 113 -19.87 14.23 -9.70
C PRO A 113 -19.47 15.71 -9.74
N ILE A 114 -18.34 16.04 -9.10
CA ILE A 114 -17.76 17.41 -9.19
C ILE A 114 -17.03 17.62 -10.52
N ASN A 115 -16.72 16.55 -11.23
CA ASN A 115 -16.13 16.52 -12.56
C ASN A 115 -16.55 15.23 -13.29
N ASN A 116 -16.23 15.13 -14.59
CA ASN A 116 -16.56 13.95 -15.41
C ASN A 116 -15.44 12.90 -15.45
N LYS A 117 -14.47 12.98 -14.54
CA LYS A 117 -13.33 12.05 -14.50
C LYS A 117 -13.75 10.74 -13.85
N LYS A 118 -13.27 9.64 -14.43
CA LYS A 118 -13.49 8.29 -13.93
C LYS A 118 -12.21 7.77 -13.31
N TYR A 119 -12.37 7.11 -12.17
CA TYR A 119 -11.26 6.56 -11.40
C TYR A 119 -11.45 5.07 -11.19
N VAL A 120 -10.37 4.32 -11.29
CA VAL A 120 -10.34 2.88 -11.01
C VAL A 120 -9.34 2.61 -9.91
N THR A 121 -9.72 1.72 -9.00
CA THR A 121 -8.84 1.29 -7.92
C THR A 121 -7.66 0.50 -8.48
N VAL A 122 -6.47 0.75 -7.95
CA VAL A 122 -5.22 0.10 -8.31
C VAL A 122 -4.43 -0.21 -7.03
N LEU A 123 -3.36 -1.01 -7.13
CA LEU A 123 -2.47 -1.30 -6.00
C LEU A 123 -3.21 -1.88 -4.76
N HIS A 124 -4.24 -2.72 -5.00
CA HIS A 124 -5.11 -3.27 -3.94
C HIS A 124 -4.35 -3.90 -2.77
N GLY A 125 -3.24 -4.57 -3.03
CA GLY A 125 -2.37 -5.18 -2.02
C GLY A 125 -1.65 -4.21 -1.09
N TYR A 126 -1.81 -2.90 -1.30
CA TYR A 126 -1.22 -1.82 -0.51
C TYR A 126 -2.28 -0.92 0.15
N GLU A 127 -3.56 -1.21 -0.05
CA GLU A 127 -4.65 -0.42 0.54
C GLU A 127 -4.78 -0.73 2.04
N TYR A 128 -5.00 0.28 2.86
CA TYR A 128 -5.46 0.11 4.24
C TYR A 128 -6.94 0.51 4.29
N PRO A 129 -7.89 -0.44 4.29
CA PRO A 129 -9.31 -0.12 4.40
C PRO A 129 -9.64 0.37 5.80
N CYS A 130 -10.30 1.53 5.92
CA CYS A 130 -10.51 2.18 7.22
C CYS A 130 -11.39 1.37 8.20
N GLU A 131 -12.25 0.50 7.69
CA GLU A 131 -13.15 -0.34 8.48
C GLU A 131 -12.44 -1.52 9.15
N MET A 132 -11.29 -1.94 8.60
CA MET A 132 -10.53 -3.13 9.03
C MET A 132 -9.14 -2.77 9.57
N ASN A 133 -8.64 -1.58 9.24
CA ASN A 133 -7.30 -1.17 9.61
C ASN A 133 -7.21 -0.83 11.10
N THR A 134 -6.38 -1.58 11.81
CA THR A 134 -6.06 -1.36 13.22
C THR A 134 -4.86 -0.43 13.42
N LYS A 135 -4.19 -0.01 12.34
CA LYS A 135 -3.04 0.89 12.38
C LYS A 135 -3.47 2.33 12.15
N GLU A 136 -2.81 3.23 12.86
CA GLU A 136 -2.95 4.67 12.69
C GLU A 136 -1.63 5.22 12.14
N PHE A 137 -1.72 6.10 11.15
CA PHE A 137 -0.55 6.70 10.52
C PHE A 137 -0.62 8.23 10.63
N THR A 138 0.53 8.84 10.82
CA THR A 138 0.71 10.27 10.59
C THR A 138 0.66 10.59 9.10
N TYR A 139 0.43 11.86 8.76
CA TYR A 139 0.45 12.31 7.37
C TYR A 139 1.79 12.03 6.67
N GLU A 140 2.92 12.27 7.37
CA GLU A 140 4.26 12.03 6.84
C GLU A 140 4.54 10.54 6.58
N GLU A 141 4.11 9.66 7.49
CA GLU A 141 4.22 8.21 7.30
C GLU A 141 3.44 7.76 6.06
N VAL A 142 2.22 8.28 5.86
CA VAL A 142 1.43 7.98 4.67
C VAL A 142 2.09 8.48 3.41
N LEU A 143 2.64 9.70 3.39
CA LEU A 143 3.38 10.19 2.22
C LEU A 143 4.60 9.30 1.89
N ASN A 144 5.27 8.76 2.91
CA ASN A 144 6.34 7.79 2.73
C ASN A 144 5.85 6.43 2.19
N LEU A 145 4.65 5.97 2.60
CA LEU A 145 4.03 4.77 2.03
C LEU A 145 3.65 4.99 0.55
N VAL A 146 3.06 6.14 0.24
CA VAL A 146 2.65 6.51 -1.12
C VAL A 146 3.85 6.55 -2.06
N SER A 147 4.96 7.17 -1.65
CA SER A 147 6.17 7.31 -2.47
C SER A 147 6.84 5.96 -2.79
N LYS A 148 6.61 4.94 -1.95
CA LYS A 148 7.11 3.58 -2.15
C LYS A 148 6.37 2.80 -3.23
N VAL A 149 5.13 3.15 -3.55
CA VAL A 149 4.29 2.38 -4.49
C VAL A 149 3.94 3.13 -5.77
N LEU A 150 3.88 4.47 -5.73
CA LEU A 150 3.68 5.26 -6.95
C LEU A 150 4.93 5.25 -7.85
N PRO A 151 4.77 5.55 -9.16
CA PRO A 151 5.90 5.70 -10.09
C PRO A 151 6.95 6.67 -9.57
N ASP A 152 8.23 6.44 -9.88
CA ASP A 152 9.33 7.26 -9.36
C ASP A 152 9.27 8.73 -9.80
N ASP A 153 8.65 8.99 -10.95
CA ASP A 153 8.44 10.33 -11.49
C ASP A 153 7.11 10.97 -11.05
N ALA A 154 6.34 10.32 -10.17
CA ALA A 154 5.08 10.83 -9.68
C ALA A 154 5.28 12.10 -8.84
N LYS A 155 4.52 13.15 -9.16
CA LYS A 155 4.57 14.44 -8.45
C LYS A 155 3.19 14.80 -7.95
N MET A 156 3.08 15.15 -6.67
CA MET A 156 1.83 15.67 -6.12
C MET A 156 1.56 17.06 -6.71
N VAL A 157 0.42 17.22 -7.37
CA VAL A 157 0.04 18.48 -8.04
C VAL A 157 -1.04 19.25 -7.30
N SER A 158 -1.84 18.56 -6.48
CA SER A 158 -2.86 19.21 -5.66
C SER A 158 -3.35 18.28 -4.56
N SER A 159 -4.10 18.84 -3.61
CA SER A 159 -4.86 18.10 -2.61
C SER A 159 -6.22 18.74 -2.37
N GLN A 160 -7.21 17.93 -2.00
CA GLN A 160 -8.56 18.38 -1.69
C GLN A 160 -9.05 17.74 -0.41
N ASP A 161 -9.52 18.55 0.52
CA ASP A 161 -10.13 18.11 1.79
C ASP A 161 -11.64 18.01 1.61
N PHE A 162 -12.25 17.00 2.24
CA PHE A 162 -13.69 16.72 2.20
C PHE A 162 -14.27 16.73 3.61
N GLU A 163 -15.56 17.02 3.73
CA GLU A 163 -16.25 17.21 5.01
C GLU A 163 -16.25 15.96 5.91
N ASN A 164 -16.18 14.76 5.32
CA ASN A 164 -16.26 13.47 6.01
C ASN A 164 -14.90 12.92 6.43
N ALA A 165 -14.00 13.79 6.90
CA ALA A 165 -12.65 13.40 7.34
C ALA A 165 -11.85 12.68 6.23
N LYS A 166 -12.07 13.06 4.97
CA LYS A 166 -11.33 12.51 3.83
C LYS A 166 -10.47 13.56 3.17
N LYS A 167 -9.38 13.12 2.56
CA LYS A 167 -8.50 13.96 1.73
C LYS A 167 -8.10 13.20 0.49
N HIS A 168 -8.17 13.84 -0.67
CA HIS A 168 -7.60 13.30 -1.89
C HIS A 168 -6.30 14.03 -2.21
N LEU A 169 -5.25 13.28 -2.51
CA LEU A 169 -3.99 13.79 -3.04
C LEU A 169 -3.89 13.41 -4.51
N ARG A 170 -3.67 14.38 -5.40
CA ARG A 170 -3.51 14.14 -6.84
C ARG A 170 -2.05 14.11 -7.22
N TYR A 171 -1.68 13.10 -7.98
CA TYR A 171 -0.34 12.93 -8.53
C TYR A 171 -0.39 12.80 -10.04
N GLU A 172 0.59 13.38 -10.71
CA GLU A 172 0.82 13.20 -12.15
C GLU A 172 2.13 12.45 -12.37
N SER A 173 2.17 11.58 -13.38
CA SER A 173 3.38 10.83 -13.77
C SER A 173 3.30 10.40 -15.24
N SER A 174 4.41 9.90 -15.77
CA SER A 174 4.46 9.24 -17.08
C SER A 174 3.58 7.99 -17.19
N LYS A 175 3.19 7.36 -16.06
CA LYS A 175 2.27 6.20 -16.04
C LYS A 175 0.80 6.59 -15.84
N GLY A 176 0.49 7.89 -15.91
CA GLY A 176 -0.85 8.45 -15.77
C GLY A 176 -1.05 9.26 -14.49
N ASN A 177 -2.29 9.70 -14.31
CA ASN A 177 -2.70 10.49 -13.15
C ASN A 177 -3.24 9.58 -12.06
N PHE A 178 -2.77 9.78 -10.84
CA PHE A 178 -3.15 9.01 -9.68
C PHE A 178 -3.88 9.90 -8.68
N LEU A 179 -4.79 9.27 -7.95
CA LEU A 179 -5.47 9.87 -6.82
C LEU A 179 -5.32 8.95 -5.62
N VAL A 180 -4.75 9.49 -4.55
CA VAL A 180 -4.60 8.80 -3.28
C VAL A 180 -5.66 9.32 -2.33
N SER A 181 -6.52 8.44 -1.84
CA SER A 181 -7.57 8.79 -0.89
C SER A 181 -7.13 8.43 0.53
N LEU A 182 -7.21 9.42 1.42
CA LEU A 182 -6.91 9.31 2.84
C LEU A 182 -8.21 9.40 3.63
N VAL A 183 -8.35 8.56 4.65
CA VAL A 183 -9.44 8.64 5.62
C VAL A 183 -8.83 8.89 7.00
N TYR A 184 -9.23 9.99 7.63
CA TYR A 184 -8.83 10.38 8.97
C TYR A 184 -9.81 9.81 9.99
N LYS A 185 -9.32 9.47 11.18
CA LYS A 185 -10.14 8.94 12.28
C LYS A 185 -11.20 9.93 12.75
N ASP A 186 -10.83 11.21 12.83
CA ASP A 186 -11.67 12.27 13.35
C ASP A 186 -11.85 13.41 12.33
N LYS A 187 -10.89 14.34 12.26
CA LYS A 187 -10.90 15.47 11.34
C LYS A 187 -9.62 15.51 10.51
N VAL A 188 -9.72 16.08 9.32
CA VAL A 188 -8.56 16.28 8.43
C VAL A 188 -7.52 17.14 9.14
N ASN A 189 -6.25 16.72 9.08
CA ASN A 189 -5.08 17.37 9.73
C ASN A 189 -5.07 17.39 11.27
N GLU A 190 -6.16 17.01 11.94
CA GLU A 190 -6.24 16.92 13.40
C GLU A 190 -6.23 15.46 13.90
N GLY A 191 -6.59 14.50 13.05
CA GLY A 191 -6.61 13.07 13.37
C GLY A 191 -5.51 12.26 12.70
N ASN A 192 -5.32 11.03 13.17
CA ASN A 192 -4.49 10.04 12.48
C ASN A 192 -5.23 9.49 11.25
N ILE A 193 -4.45 9.04 10.26
CA ILE A 193 -4.97 8.40 9.06
C ILE A 193 -5.19 6.92 9.35
N VAL A 194 -6.40 6.46 9.11
CA VAL A 194 -6.86 5.08 9.28
C VAL A 194 -7.20 4.42 7.95
N GLY A 195 -7.36 5.19 6.88
CA GLY A 195 -7.61 4.66 5.53
C GLY A 195 -6.64 5.21 4.49
N LEU A 196 -6.19 4.34 3.59
CA LEU A 196 -5.32 4.66 2.47
C LEU A 196 -5.72 3.81 1.27
N SER A 197 -6.13 4.43 0.16
CA SER A 197 -6.43 3.74 -1.09
C SER A 197 -5.89 4.49 -2.32
N TYR A 198 -5.71 3.75 -3.42
CA TYR A 198 -5.06 4.24 -4.62
C TYR A 198 -5.98 4.08 -5.82
N CYS A 199 -6.15 5.15 -6.57
CA CYS A 199 -6.91 5.17 -7.81
C CYS A 199 -6.07 5.72 -8.96
N LYS A 200 -6.32 5.23 -10.17
CA LYS A 200 -5.82 5.82 -11.43
C LYS A 200 -6.98 6.48 -12.16
N GLU A 201 -6.74 7.67 -12.71
CA GLU A 201 -7.67 8.34 -13.61
C GLU A 201 -7.69 7.60 -14.94
N LEU A 202 -8.88 7.25 -15.43
CA LEU A 202 -9.05 6.74 -16.78
C LEU A 202 -8.96 7.90 -17.77
N VAL A 203 -8.02 7.77 -18.71
CA VAL A 203 -7.92 8.67 -19.87
C VAL A 203 -8.79 8.06 -20.96
N ASN A 204 -9.90 8.73 -21.30
CA ASN A 204 -10.75 8.36 -22.44
C ASN A 204 -10.08 8.75 -23.76
#